data_AF-A0A8S1LXQ9-F1
#
_entry.id   AF-A0A8S1LXQ9-F1
#
_cell.length_a   1.000
_cell.length_b   1.000
_cell.length_c   1.000
_cell.angle_alpha   90.00
_cell.angle_beta   90.00
_cell.angle_gamma   90.00
#
_symmetry.space_group_name_H-M   'P 1'
#
loop_
_entity.id
_entity.type
_entity.pdbx_description
1 polymer ?
#
loop_
_entity_poly.entity_id
_entity_poly.type
_entity_poly.pdbx_seq_one_letter_code
_entity_poly.pdbx_strand_id
1 'polypeptide(L)'
;MPPKTRRNEISSYQLKEEGNKAFLNSEYDKALALYTKAIQIEENPIYFNNRSQAYFYMDDLELALQDCNRALLLNPNYIKALLNKAQILYEMGYIQDAIQCLESSGNRTSEIEKQLNYYKTLALQSSIDSGELDNQKRLLEWLKNGQALFPKIKIECYAEDYRGVNARKAISSKEVILFVPRSHMITLEMAKETPVAKKIIQYRLDLLSPKHSFLSTFLLQEKKKQDSFWKPYLDVLPKSYSNFPIFFNDNDLDWLKGSPFLKQIKDKITDLKKDYYDICQVAPEFLQNSFDEFCWARMTASSRIFGINIKGVKTDAFVPLADMLNHKRPKLTSWCYSDERQGFIIETDENIEKGQMIFDSYGSKCNSRFLLNYGFVVDDNNANEVNVNVEPDGPIPLIQLKEGLIRDTLQFPKSFRLVIDPDGILQFNIILDVNFSDFMSFIRFILIQDENEFTNLQGKNSYIKPTKIPFIGIKNELAMWNYIENICIHALNQYPTNLDQDLEILKICELTINQRNCLILRIGEKKILNFYKQFSEKMKKLFSNFDFFELKKFQQIQENYHYFNYLNRINNYLKIQN
;
A
#
# COMPACT_ATOMS: atom_id res chain seq x y z
N MET A 1 49.18 -60.96 36.54
CA MET A 1 48.81 -59.73 35.79
C MET A 1 47.38 -59.36 36.16
N PRO A 2 47.13 -58.18 36.73
CA PRO A 2 45.84 -57.52 36.58
C PRO A 2 45.90 -56.56 35.37
N PRO A 3 44.81 -56.43 34.58
CA PRO A 3 44.78 -55.59 33.40
C PRO A 3 44.72 -54.12 33.83
N LYS A 4 45.60 -53.29 33.25
CA LYS A 4 45.46 -51.82 33.30
C LYS A 4 44.14 -51.46 32.62
N THR A 5 43.22 -50.92 33.40
CA THR A 5 41.96 -50.29 32.97
C THR A 5 42.19 -49.35 31.79
N ARG A 6 41.65 -49.66 30.61
CA ARG A 6 41.46 -48.68 29.53
C ARG A 6 40.43 -47.67 30.03
N ARG A 7 40.83 -46.40 30.21
CA ARG A 7 39.86 -45.30 30.35
C ARG A 7 39.07 -45.23 29.04
N ASN A 8 37.74 -45.15 29.15
CA ASN A 8 36.86 -44.82 28.03
C ASN A 8 37.16 -43.38 27.57
N GLU A 9 38.11 -43.21 26.66
CA GLU A 9 38.34 -41.93 26.00
C GLU A 9 37.23 -41.74 24.96
N ILE A 10 36.39 -40.72 25.15
CA ILE A 10 35.34 -40.33 24.21
C ILE A 10 36.03 -39.93 22.89
N SER A 11 35.59 -40.50 21.77
CA SER A 11 36.23 -40.20 20.48
C SER A 11 35.88 -38.80 19.97
N SER A 12 36.77 -38.21 19.17
CA SER A 12 36.54 -36.94 18.45
C SER A 12 35.22 -36.97 17.67
N TYR A 13 34.91 -38.10 17.04
CA TYR A 13 33.66 -38.33 16.31
C TYR A 13 32.42 -38.28 17.22
N GLN A 14 32.46 -38.91 18.39
CA GLN A 14 31.34 -38.88 19.35
C GLN A 14 31.08 -37.46 19.85
N LEU A 15 32.14 -36.71 20.19
CA LEU A 15 32.03 -35.31 20.60
C LEU A 15 31.43 -34.43 19.50
N LYS A 16 31.80 -34.64 18.24
CA LYS A 16 31.17 -33.92 17.12
C LYS A 16 29.70 -34.30 16.95
N GLU A 17 29.29 -35.56 17.14
CA GLU A 17 27.88 -35.94 17.02
C GLU A 17 27.03 -35.32 18.14
N GLU A 18 27.56 -35.29 19.36
CA GLU A 18 26.93 -34.57 20.47
C GLU A 18 26.86 -33.07 20.20
N GLY A 19 27.91 -32.49 19.63
CA GLY A 19 27.95 -31.09 19.19
C GLY A 19 26.88 -30.80 18.12
N ASN A 20 26.72 -31.68 17.14
CA ASN A 20 25.67 -31.56 16.11
C ASN A 20 24.28 -31.59 16.74
N LYS A 21 24.05 -32.47 17.73
CA LYS A 21 22.77 -32.56 18.44
C LYS A 21 22.48 -31.30 19.27
N ALA A 22 23.49 -30.78 19.98
CA ALA A 22 23.37 -29.52 20.72
C ALA A 22 23.06 -28.35 19.78
N PHE A 23 23.73 -28.30 18.62
CA PHE A 23 23.50 -27.29 17.59
C PHE A 23 22.08 -27.32 17.04
N LEU A 24 21.55 -28.51 16.73
CA LEU A 24 20.15 -28.68 16.27
C LEU A 24 19.12 -28.24 17.32
N ASN A 25 19.47 -28.35 18.61
CA ASN A 25 18.65 -27.87 19.72
C ASN A 25 18.85 -26.36 20.00
N SER A 26 19.59 -25.63 19.17
CA SER A 26 19.96 -24.21 19.38
C SER A 26 20.78 -23.96 20.65
N GLU A 27 21.44 -24.98 21.22
CA GLU A 27 22.34 -24.87 22.37
C GLU A 27 23.77 -24.53 21.89
N TYR A 28 23.95 -23.35 21.31
CA TYR A 28 25.19 -22.99 20.58
C TYR A 28 26.46 -22.97 21.45
N ASP A 29 26.40 -22.47 22.69
CA ASP A 29 27.54 -22.47 23.63
C ASP A 29 28.06 -23.88 23.91
N LYS A 30 27.12 -24.83 24.07
CA LYS A 30 27.44 -26.23 24.32
C LYS A 30 27.99 -26.90 23.07
N ALA A 31 27.44 -26.59 21.89
CA ALA A 31 27.97 -27.06 20.62
C ALA A 31 29.40 -26.58 20.41
N LEU A 32 29.70 -25.30 20.67
CA LEU A 32 31.05 -24.73 20.62
C LEU A 32 32.04 -25.47 21.53
N ALA A 33 31.64 -25.73 22.78
CA ALA A 33 32.48 -26.47 23.73
C ALA A 33 32.77 -27.90 23.25
N LEU A 34 31.77 -28.59 22.70
CA LEU A 34 31.89 -29.97 22.21
C LEU A 34 32.75 -30.04 20.94
N TYR A 35 32.54 -29.17 19.96
CA TYR A 35 33.40 -29.09 18.78
C TYR A 35 34.84 -28.73 19.13
N THR A 36 35.04 -27.83 20.10
CA THR A 36 36.39 -27.47 20.56
C THR A 36 37.12 -28.66 21.18
N LYS A 37 36.43 -29.47 22.01
CA LYS A 37 37.01 -30.72 22.52
C LYS A 37 37.30 -31.72 21.41
N ALA A 38 36.43 -31.85 20.41
CA ALA A 38 36.66 -32.72 19.25
C ALA A 38 37.92 -32.29 18.48
N ILE A 39 38.09 -30.99 18.25
CA ILE A 39 39.25 -30.38 17.57
C ILE A 39 40.56 -30.58 18.37
N GLN A 40 40.50 -30.54 19.70
CA GLN A 40 41.67 -30.81 20.56
C GLN A 40 42.17 -32.26 20.45
N ILE A 41 41.28 -33.20 20.15
CA ILE A 41 41.64 -34.61 19.93
C ILE A 41 42.15 -34.80 18.50
N GLU A 42 41.47 -34.22 17.53
CA GLU A 42 41.80 -34.36 16.11
C GLU A 42 41.40 -33.11 15.33
N GLU A 43 42.35 -32.51 14.62
CA GLU A 43 42.04 -31.45 13.67
C GLU A 43 41.34 -32.02 12.43
N ASN A 44 40.06 -31.69 12.27
CA ASN A 44 39.26 -32.17 11.16
C ASN A 44 38.49 -31.00 10.51
N PRO A 45 38.53 -30.85 9.17
CA PRO A 45 37.84 -29.74 8.48
C PRO A 45 36.34 -29.68 8.77
N ILE A 46 35.70 -30.83 9.00
CA ILE A 46 34.26 -30.88 9.34
C ILE A 46 34.01 -30.23 10.70
N TYR A 47 34.89 -30.44 11.68
CA TYR A 47 34.69 -29.93 13.03
C TYR A 47 34.85 -28.41 13.08
N PHE A 48 35.87 -27.89 12.39
CA PHE A 48 36.04 -26.45 12.21
C PHE A 48 34.85 -25.82 11.47
N ASN A 49 34.36 -26.44 10.39
CA ASN A 49 33.17 -25.94 9.69
C ASN A 49 31.91 -25.95 10.56
N ASN A 50 31.68 -27.00 11.36
CA ASN A 50 30.51 -27.05 12.22
C ASN A 50 30.60 -26.03 13.37
N ARG A 51 31.81 -25.80 13.90
CA ARG A 51 32.05 -24.76 14.90
C ARG A 51 31.90 -23.35 14.33
N SER A 52 32.31 -23.12 13.07
CA SER A 52 32.10 -21.84 12.39
C SER A 52 30.62 -21.45 12.30
N GLN A 53 29.73 -22.41 12.05
CA GLN A 53 28.29 -22.15 12.04
C GLN A 53 27.77 -21.81 13.44
N ALA A 54 28.28 -22.46 14.49
CA ALA A 54 27.88 -22.12 15.86
C ALA A 54 28.30 -20.70 16.23
N TYR A 55 29.50 -20.25 15.84
CA TYR A 55 29.91 -18.85 16.00
C TYR A 55 29.06 -17.89 15.16
N PHE A 56 28.69 -18.27 13.94
CA PHE A 56 27.81 -17.46 13.08
C PHE A 56 26.45 -17.18 13.73
N TYR A 57 25.79 -18.20 14.31
CA TYR A 57 24.52 -18.01 15.02
C TYR A 57 24.65 -17.21 16.32
N MET A 58 25.87 -17.06 16.86
CA MET A 58 26.18 -16.23 18.02
C MET A 58 26.61 -14.80 17.65
N ASP A 59 26.59 -14.44 16.35
CA ASP A 59 27.05 -13.14 15.81
C ASP A 59 28.58 -12.90 15.97
N ASP A 60 29.35 -13.96 16.26
CA ASP A 60 30.82 -13.92 16.38
C ASP A 60 31.49 -14.16 15.01
N LEU A 61 31.21 -13.30 14.04
CA LEU A 61 31.56 -13.50 12.62
C LEU A 61 33.07 -13.63 12.36
N GLU A 62 33.93 -12.95 13.13
CA GLU A 62 35.38 -13.06 12.99
C GLU A 62 35.90 -14.46 13.34
N LEU A 63 35.40 -15.05 14.43
CA LEU A 63 35.75 -16.40 14.85
C LEU A 63 35.19 -17.45 13.89
N ALA A 64 33.97 -17.22 13.38
CA ALA A 64 33.37 -18.05 12.34
C ALA A 64 34.24 -18.08 11.08
N LEU A 65 34.70 -16.90 10.63
CA LEU A 65 35.56 -16.77 9.45
C LEU A 65 36.91 -17.47 9.64
N GLN A 66 37.53 -17.34 10.82
CA GLN A 66 38.77 -18.04 11.17
C GLN A 66 38.62 -19.56 11.07
N ASP A 67 37.53 -20.10 11.60
CA ASP A 67 37.26 -21.54 11.56
C ASP A 67 36.97 -22.04 10.13
N CYS A 68 36.23 -21.28 9.31
CA CYS A 68 36.09 -21.61 7.89
C CYS A 68 37.43 -21.60 7.16
N ASN A 69 38.31 -20.63 7.43
CA ASN A 69 39.65 -20.59 6.85
C ASN A 69 40.48 -21.80 7.27
N ARG A 70 40.41 -22.23 8.54
CA ARG A 70 41.12 -23.43 9.01
C ARG A 70 40.57 -24.69 8.36
N ALA A 71 39.25 -24.81 8.20
CA ALA A 71 38.62 -25.93 7.50
C ALA A 71 39.09 -26.03 6.04
N LEU A 72 39.19 -24.90 5.34
CA LEU A 72 39.64 -24.83 3.95
C LEU A 72 41.16 -25.04 3.79
N LEU A 73 41.95 -24.71 4.81
CA LEU A 73 43.37 -25.05 4.84
C LEU A 73 43.57 -26.58 4.91
N LEU A 74 42.74 -27.27 5.69
CA LEU A 74 42.79 -28.73 5.83
C LEU A 74 42.16 -29.46 4.63
N ASN A 75 41.12 -28.89 4.02
CA ASN A 75 40.51 -29.39 2.79
C ASN A 75 40.06 -28.23 1.88
N PRO A 76 40.89 -27.84 0.89
CA PRO A 76 40.59 -26.73 -0.01
C PRO A 76 39.32 -26.89 -0.84
N ASN A 77 38.88 -28.14 -1.08
CA ASN A 77 37.69 -28.45 -1.88
C ASN A 77 36.45 -28.70 -1.01
N TYR A 78 36.46 -28.31 0.26
CA TYR A 78 35.33 -28.53 1.15
C TYR A 78 34.19 -27.55 0.87
N ILE A 79 33.27 -27.95 -0.01
CA ILE A 79 32.16 -27.13 -0.52
C ILE A 79 31.35 -26.45 0.61
N LYS A 80 31.02 -27.16 1.70
CA LYS A 80 30.26 -26.56 2.81
C LYS A 80 31.03 -25.44 3.51
N ALA A 81 32.35 -25.58 3.69
CA ALA A 81 33.17 -24.53 4.27
C ALA A 81 33.33 -23.33 3.33
N LEU A 82 33.39 -23.53 2.01
CA LEU A 82 33.38 -22.45 1.02
C LEU A 82 32.08 -21.65 1.07
N LEU A 83 30.94 -22.33 1.09
CA LEU A 83 29.61 -21.69 1.17
C LEU A 83 29.44 -20.92 2.49
N ASN A 84 29.80 -21.53 3.62
CA ASN A 84 29.73 -20.89 4.93
C ASN A 84 30.67 -19.68 5.00
N LYS A 85 31.90 -19.79 4.49
CA LYS A 85 32.84 -18.66 4.41
C LYS A 85 32.27 -17.50 3.60
N ALA A 86 31.69 -17.80 2.42
CA ALA A 86 31.10 -16.77 1.57
C ALA A 86 29.88 -16.10 2.23
N GLN A 87 29.05 -16.86 2.96
CA GLN A 87 27.95 -16.30 3.76
C GLN A 87 28.48 -15.38 4.87
N ILE A 88 29.50 -15.81 5.61
CA ILE A 88 30.11 -14.99 6.68
C ILE A 88 30.68 -13.70 6.10
N LEU A 89 31.43 -13.76 4.99
CA LEU A 89 31.97 -12.58 4.32
C LEU A 89 30.87 -11.62 3.85
N TYR A 90 29.76 -12.16 3.35
CA TYR A 90 28.60 -11.37 2.97
C TYR A 90 27.95 -10.65 4.17
N GLU A 91 27.70 -11.35 5.29
CA GLU A 91 27.17 -10.73 6.52
C GLU A 91 28.11 -9.67 7.12
N MET A 92 29.42 -9.84 6.95
CA MET A 92 30.43 -8.84 7.34
C MET A 92 30.49 -7.64 6.38
N GLY A 93 29.74 -7.66 5.27
CA GLY A 93 29.69 -6.59 4.26
C GLY A 93 30.74 -6.70 3.14
N TYR A 94 31.51 -7.78 3.09
CA TYR A 94 32.58 -8.01 2.11
C TYR A 94 32.07 -8.84 0.92
N ILE A 95 31.09 -8.30 0.18
CA ILE A 95 30.42 -9.04 -0.92
C ILE A 95 31.38 -9.43 -2.06
N GLN A 96 32.39 -8.62 -2.37
CA GLN A 96 33.38 -8.94 -3.39
C GLN A 96 34.27 -10.12 -2.97
N ASP A 97 34.65 -10.16 -1.69
CA ASP A 97 35.43 -11.27 -1.14
C ASP A 97 34.58 -12.56 -1.08
N ALA A 98 33.27 -12.44 -0.82
CA ALA A 98 32.34 -13.56 -0.90
C ALA A 98 32.24 -14.15 -2.32
N ILE A 99 32.16 -13.28 -3.35
CA ILE A 99 32.17 -13.69 -4.76
C ILE A 99 33.50 -14.38 -5.09
N GLN A 100 34.63 -13.75 -4.77
CA GLN A 100 35.96 -14.30 -5.05
C GLN A 100 36.17 -15.66 -4.37
N CYS A 101 35.70 -15.82 -3.12
CA CYS A 101 35.74 -17.07 -2.39
C CYS A 101 35.07 -18.21 -3.16
N LEU A 102 33.86 -17.98 -3.70
CA LEU A 102 33.13 -18.98 -4.47
C LEU A 102 33.73 -19.21 -5.88
N GLU A 103 34.24 -18.17 -6.52
CA GLU A 103 34.86 -18.28 -7.85
C GLU A 103 36.15 -19.10 -7.87
N SER A 104 36.90 -19.05 -6.76
CA SER A 104 38.15 -19.79 -6.56
C SER A 104 37.96 -21.31 -6.38
N SER A 105 36.71 -21.78 -6.25
CA SER A 105 36.42 -23.21 -6.13
C SER A 105 36.76 -23.97 -7.42
N GLY A 106 37.62 -24.98 -7.32
CA GLY A 106 37.95 -25.89 -8.42
C GLY A 106 36.81 -26.83 -8.84
N ASN A 107 35.73 -26.90 -8.05
CA ASN A 107 34.54 -27.70 -8.35
C ASN A 107 33.27 -26.85 -8.14
N ARG A 108 32.72 -26.31 -9.23
CA ARG A 108 31.50 -25.49 -9.23
C ARG A 108 30.27 -26.39 -9.25
N THR A 109 29.83 -26.76 -8.05
CA THR A 109 28.54 -27.43 -7.86
C THR A 109 27.38 -26.47 -8.14
N SER A 110 26.19 -26.99 -8.42
CA SER A 110 24.99 -26.17 -8.63
C SER A 110 24.68 -25.22 -7.46
N GLU A 111 25.01 -25.63 -6.24
CA GLU A 111 24.84 -24.83 -5.02
C GLU A 111 25.77 -23.61 -5.00
N ILE A 112 27.04 -23.80 -5.39
CA ILE A 112 28.01 -22.72 -5.54
C ILE A 112 27.58 -21.76 -6.64
N GLU A 113 27.14 -22.27 -7.79
CA GLU A 113 26.71 -21.44 -8.91
C GLU A 113 25.47 -20.60 -8.57
N LYS A 114 24.50 -21.19 -7.85
CA LYS A 114 23.32 -20.48 -7.36
C LYS A 114 23.69 -19.36 -6.41
N GLN A 115 24.53 -19.63 -5.40
CA GLN A 115 24.95 -18.62 -4.42
C GLN A 115 25.83 -17.53 -5.06
N LEU A 116 26.71 -17.92 -5.99
CA LEU A 116 27.55 -17.01 -6.75
C LEU A 116 26.72 -16.06 -7.62
N ASN A 117 25.72 -16.58 -8.34
CA ASN A 117 24.81 -15.75 -9.14
C ASN A 117 23.97 -14.82 -8.26
N TYR A 118 23.54 -15.28 -7.10
CA TYR A 118 22.86 -14.44 -6.11
C TYR A 118 23.75 -13.26 -5.67
N TYR A 119 24.98 -13.52 -5.23
CA TYR A 119 25.92 -12.46 -4.83
C TYR A 119 26.34 -11.56 -5.98
N LYS A 120 26.53 -12.09 -7.19
CA LYS A 120 26.82 -11.27 -8.38
C LYS A 120 25.65 -10.35 -8.71
N THR A 121 24.42 -10.82 -8.58
CA THR A 121 23.22 -9.99 -8.77
C THR A 121 23.14 -8.88 -7.74
N LEU A 122 23.40 -9.19 -6.46
CA LEU A 122 23.49 -8.20 -5.39
C LEU A 122 24.66 -7.23 -5.57
N ALA A 123 25.81 -7.69 -6.07
CA ALA A 123 26.97 -6.85 -6.39
C ALA A 123 26.71 -5.93 -7.59
N LEU A 124 26.01 -6.43 -8.61
CA LEU A 124 25.57 -5.64 -9.77
C LEU A 124 24.54 -4.59 -9.35
N GLN A 125 23.57 -4.95 -8.51
CA GLN A 125 22.63 -4.02 -7.90
C GLN A 125 23.37 -2.95 -7.09
N SER A 126 24.30 -3.32 -6.21
CA SER A 126 25.08 -2.37 -5.39
C SER A 126 26.07 -1.49 -6.15
N SER A 127 26.52 -1.89 -7.35
CA SER A 127 27.37 -1.04 -8.21
C SER A 127 26.59 0.08 -8.92
N ILE A 128 25.29 -0.09 -9.14
CA ILE A 128 24.35 0.96 -9.56
C ILE A 128 23.95 1.84 -8.34
N ASP A 129 24.09 1.32 -7.12
CA ASP A 129 23.61 1.87 -5.83
C ASP A 129 24.62 2.74 -5.05
N SER A 130 25.87 2.88 -5.53
CA SER A 130 26.93 3.59 -4.78
C SER A 130 26.61 5.07 -4.52
N GLY A 131 25.90 5.75 -5.42
CA GLY A 131 25.44 7.12 -5.24
C GLY A 131 24.18 7.26 -4.36
N GLU A 132 23.33 6.25 -4.34
CA GLU A 132 22.07 6.28 -3.57
C GLU A 132 22.32 5.95 -2.09
N LEU A 133 23.20 5.00 -1.80
CA LEU A 133 23.70 4.76 -0.45
C LEU A 133 24.41 6.01 0.11
N ASP A 134 25.16 6.72 -0.73
CA ASP A 134 25.81 7.98 -0.33
C ASP A 134 24.77 9.08 -0.03
N ASN A 135 23.75 9.24 -0.88
CA ASN A 135 22.66 10.18 -0.63
C ASN A 135 21.91 9.86 0.69
N GLN A 136 21.65 8.58 0.98
CA GLN A 136 21.03 8.15 2.24
C GLN A 136 21.91 8.48 3.44
N LYS A 137 23.22 8.27 3.36
CA LYS A 137 24.17 8.67 4.42
C LYS A 137 24.12 10.18 4.66
N ARG A 138 24.20 10.98 3.59
CA ARG A 138 24.11 12.44 3.66
C ARG A 138 22.79 12.90 4.30
N LEU A 139 21.66 12.27 3.97
CA LEU A 139 20.37 12.55 4.63
C LEU A 139 20.44 12.31 6.14
N LEU A 140 20.91 11.13 6.55
CA LEU A 140 20.94 10.75 7.96
C LEU A 140 21.90 11.63 8.76
N GLU A 141 23.03 12.04 8.17
CA GLU A 141 23.96 13.00 8.76
C GLU A 141 23.34 14.40 8.88
N TRP A 142 22.71 14.90 7.83
CA TRP A 142 22.00 16.18 7.84
C TRP A 142 20.92 16.22 8.91
N LEU A 143 20.11 15.15 9.03
CA LEU A 143 19.09 15.04 10.09
C LEU A 143 19.70 15.00 11.50
N LYS A 144 20.80 14.23 11.72
CA LYS A 144 21.49 14.19 13.02
C LYS A 144 22.06 15.57 13.40
N ASN A 145 22.71 16.25 12.46
CA ASN A 145 23.22 17.61 12.66
C ASN A 145 22.06 18.59 12.96
N GLY A 146 20.90 18.31 12.39
CA GLY A 146 19.64 18.99 12.66
C GLY A 146 18.99 18.69 14.01
N GLN A 147 19.57 17.84 14.86
CA GLN A 147 19.01 17.36 16.13
C GLN A 147 17.80 16.43 15.99
N ALA A 148 17.59 15.80 14.83
CA ALA A 148 16.63 14.71 14.70
C ALA A 148 17.10 13.46 15.46
N LEU A 149 16.16 12.70 16.02
CA LEU A 149 16.44 11.49 16.80
C LEU A 149 15.80 10.28 16.14
N PHE A 150 16.58 9.25 15.87
CA PHE A 150 16.12 7.98 15.26
C PHE A 150 17.01 6.80 15.68
N PRO A 151 17.14 6.53 16.99
CA PRO A 151 18.22 5.69 17.54
C PRO A 151 18.11 4.21 17.18
N LYS A 152 16.91 3.73 16.86
CA LYS A 152 16.60 2.30 16.69
C LYS A 152 16.09 1.94 15.30
N ILE A 153 16.14 2.85 14.32
CA ILE A 153 15.65 2.60 12.97
C ILE A 153 16.76 2.76 11.93
N LYS A 154 16.60 2.09 10.79
CA LYS A 154 17.47 2.20 9.61
C LYS A 154 16.63 2.18 8.34
N ILE A 155 17.12 2.82 7.28
CA ILE A 155 16.56 2.68 5.93
C ILE A 155 17.07 1.34 5.36
N GLU A 156 16.18 0.56 4.77
CA GLU A 156 16.49 -0.68 4.08
C GLU A 156 15.98 -0.59 2.64
N CYS A 157 16.81 -0.93 1.65
CA CYS A 157 16.42 -1.00 0.25
C CYS A 157 16.21 -2.46 -0.14
N TYR A 158 15.03 -2.76 -0.69
CA TYR A 158 14.62 -4.10 -1.08
C TYR A 158 14.63 -4.28 -2.61
N ALA A 159 14.47 -3.18 -3.35
CA ALA A 159 14.64 -3.07 -4.80
C ALA A 159 14.94 -1.59 -5.16
N GLU A 160 15.28 -1.32 -6.43
CA GLU A 160 15.63 0.03 -6.93
C GLU A 160 14.60 1.11 -6.54
N ASP A 161 13.30 0.82 -6.69
CA ASP A 161 12.21 1.75 -6.34
C ASP A 161 11.43 1.31 -5.09
N TYR A 162 11.97 0.38 -4.29
CA TYR A 162 11.30 -0.12 -3.09
C TYR A 162 12.23 -0.14 -1.88
N ARG A 163 11.98 0.80 -0.96
CA ARG A 163 12.66 0.92 0.32
C ARG A 163 11.67 0.99 1.48
N GLY A 164 12.18 0.76 2.68
CA GLY A 164 11.42 0.87 3.92
C GLY A 164 12.27 1.30 5.10
N VAL A 165 11.64 1.36 6.28
CA VAL A 165 12.31 1.64 7.54
C VAL A 165 12.22 0.40 8.42
N ASN A 166 13.37 -0.11 8.86
CA ASN A 166 13.46 -1.31 9.69
C ASN A 166 14.00 -1.00 11.08
N ALA A 167 13.58 -1.80 12.04
CA ALA A 167 14.12 -1.77 13.39
C ALA A 167 15.58 -2.26 13.40
N ARG A 168 16.52 -1.40 13.78
CA ARG A 168 17.93 -1.75 14.02
C ARG A 168 18.12 -2.48 15.36
N LYS A 169 17.23 -2.23 16.32
CA LYS A 169 17.17 -2.84 17.66
C LYS A 169 15.71 -3.11 18.01
N ALA A 170 15.46 -3.99 18.98
CA ALA A 170 14.11 -4.17 19.50
C ALA A 170 13.53 -2.85 20.06
N ILE A 171 12.27 -2.60 19.76
CA ILE A 171 11.55 -1.37 20.11
C ILE A 171 10.32 -1.76 20.94
N SER A 172 10.14 -1.12 22.08
CA SER A 172 8.97 -1.35 22.93
C SER A 172 7.75 -0.58 22.42
N SER A 173 6.54 -1.05 22.72
CA SER A 173 5.31 -0.27 22.50
C SER A 173 5.40 1.09 23.21
N LYS A 174 4.86 2.13 22.57
CA LYS A 174 4.90 3.54 23.01
C LYS A 174 6.28 4.18 23.08
N GLU A 175 7.29 3.55 22.48
CA GLU A 175 8.60 4.14 22.34
C GLU A 175 8.63 5.14 21.17
N VAL A 176 9.24 6.31 21.39
CA VAL A 176 9.49 7.29 20.32
C VAL A 176 10.64 6.80 19.45
N ILE A 177 10.35 6.49 18.19
CA ILE A 177 11.34 5.97 17.23
C ILE A 177 11.91 7.02 16.29
N LEU A 178 11.18 8.13 16.11
CA LEU A 178 11.59 9.23 15.25
C LEU A 178 11.14 10.56 15.86
N PHE A 179 12.07 11.51 15.92
CA PHE A 179 11.80 12.93 16.11
C PHE A 179 12.45 13.73 14.98
N VAL A 180 11.69 14.57 14.30
CA VAL A 180 12.18 15.49 13.26
C VAL A 180 11.83 16.92 13.68
N PRO A 181 12.83 17.80 13.90
CA PRO A 181 12.57 19.17 14.32
C PRO A 181 11.92 19.97 13.20
N ARG A 182 11.13 20.99 13.56
CA ARG A 182 10.46 21.89 12.60
C ARG A 182 11.41 22.49 11.57
N SER A 183 12.65 22.77 11.96
CA SER A 183 13.69 23.32 11.07
C SER A 183 14.06 22.38 9.91
N HIS A 184 13.77 21.09 10.03
CA HIS A 184 14.04 20.06 9.03
C HIS A 184 12.76 19.48 8.43
N MET A 185 11.67 20.24 8.46
CA MET A 185 10.41 19.95 7.77
C MET A 185 10.11 21.01 6.73
N ILE A 186 9.53 20.61 5.59
CA ILE A 186 9.03 21.55 4.58
C ILE A 186 7.53 21.73 4.79
N THR A 187 7.11 22.87 5.34
CA THR A 187 5.69 23.13 5.62
C THR A 187 5.00 23.87 4.48
N LEU A 188 3.68 23.79 4.42
CA LEU A 188 2.87 24.50 3.44
C LEU A 188 3.06 26.03 3.52
N GLU A 189 3.34 26.59 4.69
CA GLU A 189 3.62 28.03 4.85
C GLU A 189 4.92 28.42 4.15
N MET A 190 5.98 27.62 4.31
CA MET A 190 7.24 27.83 3.58
C MET A 190 7.01 27.81 2.06
N ALA A 191 6.20 26.87 1.59
CA ALA A 191 5.86 26.75 0.18
C ALA A 191 5.03 27.93 -0.35
N LYS A 192 4.13 28.49 0.48
CA LYS A 192 3.33 29.66 0.11
C LYS A 192 4.13 30.96 0.01
N GLU A 193 5.29 31.02 0.66
CA GLU A 193 6.15 32.21 0.64
C GLU A 193 7.00 32.35 -0.63
N THR A 194 7.04 31.33 -1.50
CA THR A 194 7.83 31.39 -2.73
C THR A 194 7.26 32.42 -3.71
N PRO A 195 8.09 33.02 -4.59
CA PRO A 195 7.60 33.99 -5.59
C PRO A 195 6.49 33.44 -6.49
N VAL A 196 6.60 32.18 -6.89
CA VAL A 196 5.58 31.49 -7.72
C VAL A 196 4.29 31.33 -6.93
N ALA A 197 4.35 30.86 -5.68
CA ALA A 197 3.17 30.67 -4.84
C ALA A 197 2.45 31.99 -4.53
N LYS A 198 3.19 33.08 -4.30
CA LYS A 198 2.61 34.42 -4.10
C LYS A 198 1.79 34.87 -5.31
N LYS A 199 2.26 34.59 -6.53
CA LYS A 199 1.51 34.85 -7.77
C LYS A 199 0.25 33.98 -7.86
N ILE A 200 0.34 32.67 -7.58
CA ILE A 200 -0.82 31.77 -7.54
C ILE A 200 -1.92 32.32 -6.60
N ILE A 201 -1.52 32.80 -5.41
CA ILE A 201 -2.45 33.38 -4.42
C ILE A 201 -3.02 34.72 -4.91
N GLN A 202 -2.18 35.61 -5.42
CA GLN A 202 -2.57 36.94 -5.92
C GLN A 202 -3.63 36.83 -7.03
N TYR A 203 -3.44 35.91 -7.97
CA TYR A 203 -4.35 35.69 -9.10
C TYR A 203 -5.51 34.73 -8.79
N ARG A 204 -5.56 34.18 -7.57
CA ARG A 204 -6.63 33.28 -7.09
C ARG A 204 -6.90 32.10 -8.02
N LEU A 205 -5.84 31.43 -8.48
CA LEU A 205 -5.99 30.29 -9.37
C LEU A 205 -6.84 29.19 -8.72
N ASP A 206 -7.77 28.65 -9.50
CA ASP A 206 -8.58 27.49 -9.13
C ASP A 206 -7.84 26.20 -9.54
N LEU A 207 -7.09 25.67 -8.58
CA LEU A 207 -6.22 24.51 -8.76
C LEU A 207 -6.86 23.26 -8.15
N LEU A 208 -6.68 22.09 -8.78
CA LEU A 208 -7.27 20.81 -8.32
C LEU A 208 -6.93 20.49 -6.85
N SER A 209 -5.67 20.72 -6.46
CA SER A 209 -5.25 20.63 -5.06
C SER A 209 -4.23 21.72 -4.77
N PRO A 210 -4.67 22.86 -4.22
CA PRO A 210 -3.80 24.01 -4.00
C PRO A 210 -2.60 23.66 -3.11
N LYS A 211 -2.82 22.88 -2.03
CA LYS A 211 -1.75 22.48 -1.10
C LYS A 211 -0.65 21.67 -1.77
N HIS A 212 -1.04 20.71 -2.62
CA HIS A 212 -0.07 19.92 -3.37
C HIS A 212 0.65 20.82 -4.38
N SER A 213 -0.03 21.78 -5.03
CA SER A 213 0.59 22.66 -6.02
C SER A 213 1.64 23.56 -5.39
N PHE A 214 1.33 24.19 -4.24
CA PHE A 214 2.32 24.98 -3.51
C PHE A 214 3.57 24.16 -3.16
N LEU A 215 3.38 23.00 -2.54
CA LEU A 215 4.48 22.11 -2.17
C LEU A 215 5.28 21.62 -3.40
N SER A 216 4.61 21.31 -4.51
CA SER A 216 5.27 20.92 -5.75
C SER A 216 6.12 22.06 -6.34
N THR A 217 5.60 23.29 -6.36
CA THR A 217 6.39 24.45 -6.82
C THR A 217 7.62 24.67 -5.94
N PHE A 218 7.49 24.53 -4.62
CA PHE A 218 8.62 24.61 -3.69
C PHE A 218 9.69 23.55 -3.98
N LEU A 219 9.28 22.28 -4.13
CA LEU A 219 10.22 21.18 -4.43
C LEU A 219 11.02 21.45 -5.71
N LEU A 220 10.36 21.88 -6.78
CA LEU A 220 11.02 22.15 -8.06
C LEU A 220 12.00 23.33 -7.98
N GLN A 221 11.64 24.38 -7.24
CA GLN A 221 12.53 25.51 -7.03
C GLN A 221 13.76 25.13 -6.20
N GLU A 222 13.58 24.36 -5.12
CA GLU A 222 14.70 23.91 -4.27
C GLU A 222 15.59 22.89 -4.99
N LYS A 223 15.02 22.00 -5.81
CA LYS A 223 15.78 20.99 -6.57
C LYS A 223 16.77 21.62 -7.55
N LYS A 224 16.50 22.84 -8.03
CA LYS A 224 17.38 23.60 -8.94
C LYS A 224 18.50 24.36 -8.24
N LYS A 225 18.44 24.53 -6.92
CA LYS A 225 19.49 25.20 -6.15
C LYS A 225 20.60 24.21 -5.81
N GLN A 226 21.83 24.54 -6.17
CA GLN A 226 22.99 23.68 -5.85
C GLN A 226 23.26 23.60 -4.35
N ASP A 227 22.99 24.69 -3.63
CA ASP A 227 23.21 24.90 -2.21
C ASP A 227 21.92 24.83 -1.37
N SER A 228 20.87 24.17 -1.88
CA SER A 228 19.62 24.01 -1.12
C SER A 228 19.89 23.35 0.23
N PHE A 229 19.39 23.97 1.30
CA PHE A 229 19.37 23.36 2.64
C PHE A 229 18.67 21.99 2.64
N TRP A 230 17.69 21.80 1.74
CA TRP A 230 16.90 20.58 1.62
C TRP A 230 17.53 19.54 0.69
N LYS A 231 18.68 19.83 0.10
CA LYS A 231 19.33 18.95 -0.88
C LYS A 231 19.50 17.50 -0.40
N PRO A 232 19.94 17.22 0.85
CA PRO A 232 20.03 15.83 1.34
C PRO A 232 18.69 15.08 1.34
N TYR A 233 17.57 15.77 1.55
CA TYR A 233 16.24 15.19 1.44
C TYR A 233 15.78 15.04 -0.02
N LEU A 234 16.01 16.06 -0.84
CA LEU A 234 15.61 16.03 -2.25
C LEU A 234 16.34 14.95 -3.05
N ASP A 235 17.61 14.71 -2.74
CA ASP A 235 18.47 13.72 -3.42
C ASP A 235 18.09 12.26 -3.09
N VAL A 236 17.30 12.03 -2.03
CA VAL A 236 16.77 10.70 -1.70
C VAL A 236 15.31 10.50 -2.14
N LEU A 237 14.60 11.51 -2.64
CA LEU A 237 13.23 11.29 -3.14
C LEU A 237 13.24 10.32 -4.35
N PRO A 238 12.15 9.56 -4.58
CA PRO A 238 12.08 8.66 -5.73
C PRO A 238 12.42 9.38 -7.04
N LYS A 239 13.28 8.77 -7.85
CA LYS A 239 13.67 9.34 -9.15
C LYS A 239 12.53 9.26 -10.15
N SER A 240 11.73 8.20 -10.06
CA SER A 240 10.60 7.91 -10.93
C SER A 240 9.34 7.60 -10.12
N TYR A 241 8.19 7.77 -10.78
CA TYR A 241 6.87 7.36 -10.30
C TYR A 241 6.18 6.52 -11.39
N SER A 242 6.93 5.71 -12.13
CA SER A 242 6.42 4.85 -13.23
C SER A 242 5.30 3.89 -12.80
N ASN A 243 5.17 3.62 -11.50
CA ASN A 243 4.09 2.85 -10.90
C ASN A 243 2.79 3.63 -10.66
N PHE A 244 2.77 4.94 -10.91
CA PHE A 244 1.57 5.76 -10.84
C PHE A 244 0.88 5.79 -12.21
N PRO A 245 -0.44 5.55 -12.27
CA PRO A 245 -1.16 5.43 -13.53
C PRO A 245 -1.09 6.63 -14.48
N ILE A 246 -0.79 7.82 -13.97
CA ILE A 246 -0.63 9.01 -14.83
C ILE A 246 0.62 8.93 -15.72
N PHE A 247 1.56 8.02 -15.42
CA PHE A 247 2.77 7.76 -16.18
C PHE A 247 2.75 6.41 -16.90
N PHE A 248 1.61 5.70 -16.89
CA PHE A 248 1.49 4.43 -17.60
C PHE A 248 1.57 4.63 -19.12
N ASN A 249 2.24 3.68 -19.78
CA ASN A 249 2.18 3.56 -21.23
C ASN A 249 0.88 2.85 -21.66
N ASP A 250 0.64 2.79 -22.97
CA ASP A 250 -0.56 2.16 -23.52
C ASP A 250 -0.68 0.67 -23.15
N ASN A 251 0.44 -0.05 -23.04
CA ASN A 251 0.42 -1.46 -22.66
C ASN A 251 -0.09 -1.64 -21.22
N ASP A 252 0.35 -0.81 -20.27
CA ASP A 252 -0.11 -0.87 -18.88
C ASP A 252 -1.58 -0.41 -18.76
N LEU A 253 -1.99 0.59 -19.54
CA LEU A 253 -3.38 1.09 -19.57
C LEU A 253 -4.37 0.07 -20.16
N ASP A 254 -3.94 -0.76 -21.11
CA ASP A 254 -4.81 -1.79 -21.71
C ASP A 254 -5.30 -2.82 -20.67
N TRP A 255 -4.53 -3.06 -19.60
CA TRP A 255 -4.96 -3.92 -18.49
C TRP A 255 -6.17 -3.37 -17.71
N LEU A 256 -6.46 -2.07 -17.84
CA LEU A 256 -7.62 -1.42 -17.22
C LEU A 256 -8.79 -1.27 -18.20
N LYS A 257 -8.75 -1.88 -19.39
CA LYS A 257 -9.86 -1.83 -20.35
C LYS A 257 -11.18 -2.29 -19.73
N GLY A 258 -12.21 -1.47 -19.87
CA GLY A 258 -13.53 -1.66 -19.26
C GLY A 258 -13.68 -1.10 -17.84
N SER A 259 -12.56 -0.80 -17.15
CA SER A 259 -12.60 -0.21 -15.82
C SER A 259 -13.02 1.27 -15.85
N PRO A 260 -13.95 1.72 -14.98
CA PRO A 260 -14.24 3.13 -14.81
C PRO A 260 -13.05 3.92 -14.26
N PHE A 261 -12.01 3.26 -13.75
CA PHE A 261 -10.77 3.88 -13.28
C PHE A 261 -10.00 4.58 -14.41
N LEU A 262 -10.09 4.10 -15.66
CA LEU A 262 -9.46 4.76 -16.81
C LEU A 262 -9.88 6.23 -16.97
N LYS A 263 -11.16 6.53 -16.73
CA LYS A 263 -11.66 7.90 -16.76
C LYS A 263 -11.02 8.73 -15.65
N GLN A 264 -10.90 8.20 -14.43
CA GLN A 264 -10.27 8.90 -13.31
C GLN A 264 -8.80 9.26 -13.57
N ILE A 265 -8.06 8.38 -14.26
CA ILE A 265 -6.68 8.64 -14.68
C ILE A 265 -6.65 9.81 -15.68
N LYS A 266 -7.50 9.76 -16.71
CA LYS A 266 -7.59 10.81 -17.75
C LYS A 266 -8.01 12.15 -17.18
N ASP A 267 -9.00 12.17 -16.32
CA ASP A 267 -9.49 13.38 -15.64
C ASP A 267 -8.34 13.99 -14.80
N LYS A 268 -7.64 13.17 -14.00
CA LYS A 268 -6.48 13.62 -13.22
C LYS A 268 -5.36 14.20 -14.09
N ILE A 269 -5.04 13.57 -15.23
CA ILE A 269 -4.03 14.10 -16.17
C ILE A 269 -4.48 15.45 -16.73
N THR A 270 -5.75 15.58 -17.09
CA THR A 270 -6.33 16.81 -17.63
C THR A 270 -6.26 17.95 -16.61
N ASP A 271 -6.65 17.66 -15.36
CA ASP A 271 -6.58 18.62 -14.27
C ASP A 271 -5.14 19.03 -13.95
N LEU A 272 -4.19 18.09 -13.94
CA LEU A 272 -2.77 18.41 -13.73
C LEU A 272 -2.22 19.29 -14.85
N LYS A 273 -2.59 19.04 -16.11
CA LYS A 273 -2.21 19.89 -17.24
C LYS A 273 -2.77 21.30 -17.07
N LYS A 274 -4.04 21.42 -16.71
CA LYS A 274 -4.68 22.71 -16.44
C LYS A 274 -3.93 23.45 -15.33
N ASP A 275 -3.72 22.82 -14.17
CA ASP A 275 -2.97 23.39 -13.04
C ASP A 275 -1.59 23.91 -13.50
N TYR A 276 -0.84 23.11 -14.26
CA TYR A 276 0.48 23.47 -14.75
C TYR A 276 0.46 24.71 -15.65
N TYR A 277 -0.43 24.75 -16.64
CA TYR A 277 -0.50 25.86 -17.58
C TYR A 277 -1.04 27.14 -16.93
N ASP A 278 -2.01 27.04 -16.01
CA ASP A 278 -2.52 28.18 -15.25
C ASP A 278 -1.40 28.79 -14.38
N ILE A 279 -0.56 27.96 -13.75
CA ILE A 279 0.61 28.43 -12.98
C ILE A 279 1.62 29.11 -13.91
N CYS A 280 1.95 28.49 -15.04
CA CYS A 280 2.89 29.07 -16.02
C CYS A 280 2.39 30.41 -16.59
N GLN A 281 1.08 30.60 -16.72
CA GLN A 281 0.49 31.85 -17.20
C GLN A 281 0.74 33.01 -16.23
N VAL A 282 0.57 32.79 -14.91
CA VAL A 282 0.78 33.85 -13.90
C VAL A 282 2.23 33.98 -13.47
N ALA A 283 3.02 32.91 -13.60
CA ALA A 283 4.45 32.86 -13.30
C ALA A 283 5.24 32.26 -14.49
N PRO A 284 5.51 33.04 -15.55
CA PRO A 284 6.20 32.54 -16.74
C PRO A 284 7.58 31.93 -16.46
N GLU A 285 8.25 32.37 -15.40
CA GLU A 285 9.50 31.77 -14.94
C GLU A 285 9.36 30.30 -14.50
N PHE A 286 8.14 29.78 -14.34
CA PHE A 286 7.88 28.39 -14.00
C PHE A 286 8.00 27.45 -15.21
N LEU A 287 7.94 27.98 -16.44
CA LEU A 287 8.09 27.22 -17.70
C LEU A 287 9.45 26.53 -17.87
N GLN A 288 10.44 26.92 -17.07
CA GLN A 288 11.73 26.22 -17.00
C GLN A 288 11.61 24.78 -16.46
N ASN A 289 10.50 24.43 -15.81
CA ASN A 289 10.21 23.07 -15.36
C ASN A 289 9.29 22.41 -16.39
N SER A 290 9.57 21.19 -16.81
CA SER A 290 8.67 20.48 -17.72
C SER A 290 7.36 20.07 -17.04
N PHE A 291 6.35 19.73 -17.83
CA PHE A 291 5.11 19.15 -17.31
C PHE A 291 5.36 17.82 -16.56
N ASP A 292 6.34 17.03 -17.00
CA ASP A 292 6.70 15.77 -16.34
C ASP A 292 7.38 16.01 -14.99
N GLU A 293 8.25 17.02 -14.89
CA GLU A 293 8.85 17.44 -13.62
C GLU A 293 7.76 17.94 -12.65
N PHE A 294 6.78 18.69 -13.16
CA PHE A 294 5.61 19.09 -12.38
C PHE A 294 4.80 17.89 -11.90
N CYS A 295 4.50 16.91 -12.77
CA CYS A 295 3.80 15.70 -12.39
C CYS A 295 4.57 14.89 -11.33
N TRP A 296 5.89 14.77 -11.48
CA TRP A 296 6.77 14.15 -10.48
C TRP A 296 6.64 14.84 -9.12
N ALA A 297 6.74 16.18 -9.09
CA ALA A 297 6.61 16.95 -7.85
C ALA A 297 5.20 16.87 -7.25
N ARG A 298 4.18 16.74 -8.10
CA ARG A 298 2.77 16.56 -7.71
C ARG A 298 2.54 15.20 -7.05
N MET A 299 3.09 14.13 -7.63
CA MET A 299 2.97 12.78 -7.07
C MET A 299 3.82 12.63 -5.80
N THR A 300 4.95 13.32 -5.73
CA THR A 300 5.74 13.45 -4.49
C THR A 300 4.91 14.05 -3.37
N ALA A 301 4.30 15.22 -3.62
CA ALA A 301 3.47 15.89 -2.62
C ALA A 301 2.23 15.07 -2.22
N SER A 302 1.54 14.44 -3.17
CA SER A 302 0.32 13.68 -2.85
C SER A 302 0.59 12.41 -2.04
N SER A 303 1.79 11.81 -2.17
CA SER A 303 2.11 10.52 -1.57
C SER A 303 2.87 10.60 -0.25
N ARG A 304 3.50 11.75 0.07
CA ARG A 304 4.50 11.84 1.16
C ARG A 304 4.23 12.87 2.25
N ILE A 305 3.23 13.74 2.08
CA ILE A 305 2.97 14.82 3.05
C ILE A 305 2.13 14.32 4.23
N PHE A 306 2.39 14.89 5.40
CA PHE A 306 1.65 14.65 6.63
C PHE A 306 0.77 15.84 6.95
N GLY A 307 -0.51 15.58 7.23
CA GLY A 307 -1.41 16.59 7.77
C GLY A 307 -1.18 16.71 9.28
N ILE A 308 -0.68 17.86 9.72
CA ILE A 308 -0.27 18.12 11.11
C ILE A 308 -0.93 19.38 11.67
N ASN A 309 -0.85 19.56 12.98
CA ASN A 309 -1.34 20.75 13.67
C ASN A 309 -0.20 21.40 14.45
N ILE A 310 -0.01 22.70 14.25
CA ILE A 310 1.09 23.48 14.84
C ILE A 310 0.47 24.71 15.49
N LYS A 311 0.56 24.79 16.82
CA LYS A 311 -0.06 25.86 17.62
C LYS A 311 -1.55 26.06 17.30
N GLY A 312 -2.28 24.98 17.09
CA GLY A 312 -3.71 25.00 16.77
C GLY A 312 -4.04 25.26 15.29
N VAL A 313 -3.06 25.54 14.44
CA VAL A 313 -3.24 25.74 13.00
C VAL A 313 -2.94 24.44 12.24
N LYS A 314 -3.93 23.95 11.48
CA LYS A 314 -3.76 22.81 10.58
C LYS A 314 -2.86 23.20 9.40
N THR A 315 -1.90 22.35 9.09
CA THR A 315 -1.01 22.49 7.93
C THR A 315 -0.63 21.12 7.37
N ASP A 316 0.08 21.11 6.25
CA ASP A 316 0.66 19.91 5.65
C ASP A 316 2.17 20.11 5.53
N ALA A 317 2.95 19.04 5.70
CA ALA A 317 4.40 19.12 5.59
C ALA A 317 5.03 17.84 5.04
N PHE A 318 6.15 18.00 4.32
CA PHE A 318 7.10 16.88 4.17
C PHE A 318 7.87 16.73 5.47
N VAL A 319 7.96 15.49 5.93
CA VAL A 319 8.72 15.11 7.11
C VAL A 319 9.75 14.07 6.66
N PRO A 320 11.01 14.48 6.42
CA PRO A 320 12.06 13.57 5.99
C PRO A 320 12.21 12.39 6.95
N LEU A 321 12.52 11.20 6.40
CA LEU A 321 12.62 9.92 7.11
C LEU A 321 11.28 9.35 7.60
N ALA A 322 10.34 10.19 8.06
CA ALA A 322 8.98 9.75 8.39
C ALA A 322 8.22 9.28 7.15
N ASP A 323 8.39 9.98 6.02
CA ASP A 323 7.78 9.66 4.72
C ASP A 323 8.36 8.41 4.02
N MET A 324 9.23 7.66 4.70
CA MET A 324 9.81 6.41 4.23
C MET A 324 9.16 5.17 4.85
N LEU A 325 8.30 5.32 5.87
CA LEU A 325 7.53 4.21 6.42
C LEU A 325 6.44 3.80 5.44
N ASN A 326 6.38 2.50 5.09
CA ASN A 326 5.38 2.00 4.15
C ASN A 326 4.03 1.71 4.82
N HIS A 327 3.01 1.58 3.97
CA HIS A 327 1.64 1.30 4.40
C HIS A 327 1.43 -0.16 4.84
N LYS A 328 0.81 -0.35 5.99
CA LYS A 328 0.13 -1.61 6.39
C LYS A 328 -1.08 -1.30 7.27
N ARG A 329 -2.04 -2.23 7.30
CA ARG A 329 -3.13 -2.25 8.28
C ARG A 329 -3.16 -3.62 8.99
N PRO A 330 -3.22 -3.66 10.34
CA PRO A 330 -3.10 -2.52 11.26
C PRO A 330 -1.71 -1.84 11.14
N LYS A 331 -1.65 -0.56 11.51
CA LYS A 331 -0.38 0.19 11.58
C LYS A 331 0.39 -0.21 12.84
N LEU A 332 1.71 -0.06 12.80
CA LEU A 332 2.58 -0.26 13.97
C LEU A 332 2.92 1.06 14.67
N THR A 333 2.47 2.19 14.14
CA THR A 333 2.92 3.52 14.57
C THR A 333 1.78 4.52 14.68
N SER A 334 2.00 5.51 15.54
CA SER A 334 1.20 6.73 15.66
C SER A 334 2.13 7.92 15.64
N TRP A 335 1.65 9.06 15.14
CA TRP A 335 2.49 10.24 14.97
C TRP A 335 1.72 11.52 15.26
N CYS A 336 2.46 12.55 15.66
CA CYS A 336 1.93 13.89 15.89
C CYS A 336 3.02 14.96 15.70
N TYR A 337 2.61 16.22 15.65
CA TYR A 337 3.51 17.34 15.87
C TYR A 337 3.41 17.78 17.33
N SER A 338 4.54 17.86 18.02
CA SER A 338 4.63 18.35 19.40
C SER A 338 5.02 19.82 19.39
N ASP A 339 4.12 20.69 19.84
CA ASP A 339 4.44 22.10 20.07
C ASP A 339 5.46 22.26 21.21
N GLU A 340 5.45 21.41 22.24
CA GLU A 340 6.43 21.46 23.33
C GLU A 340 7.85 21.18 22.80
N ARG A 341 8.01 20.13 21.98
CA ARG A 341 9.30 19.73 21.41
C ARG A 341 9.63 20.44 20.09
N GLN A 342 8.71 21.26 19.58
CA GLN A 342 8.83 21.96 18.29
C GLN A 342 9.18 21.03 17.12
N GLY A 343 8.57 19.84 17.03
CA GLY A 343 8.89 18.87 15.99
C GLY A 343 7.89 17.73 15.84
N PHE A 344 8.05 16.97 14.76
CA PHE A 344 7.26 15.79 14.44
C PHE A 344 7.79 14.57 15.20
N ILE A 345 6.89 13.73 15.70
CA ILE A 345 7.20 12.54 16.49
C ILE A 345 6.48 11.33 15.89
N ILE A 346 7.18 10.21 15.77
CA ILE A 346 6.58 8.89 15.58
C ILE A 346 6.84 8.04 16.83
N GLU A 347 5.77 7.45 17.35
CA GLU A 347 5.79 6.42 18.39
C GLU A 347 5.28 5.09 17.84
N THR A 348 5.70 3.98 18.44
CA THR A 348 5.17 2.65 18.14
C THR A 348 3.88 2.38 18.92
N ASP A 349 2.96 1.63 18.32
CA ASP A 349 1.76 1.13 19.00
C ASP A 349 1.96 -0.30 19.56
N GLU A 350 2.95 -1.03 19.05
CA GLU A 350 3.26 -2.42 19.44
C GLU A 350 4.77 -2.64 19.65
N ASN A 351 5.14 -3.79 20.20
CA ASN A 351 6.55 -4.21 20.27
C ASN A 351 7.03 -4.61 18.87
N ILE A 352 8.25 -4.19 18.50
CA ILE A 352 8.85 -4.47 17.20
C ILE A 352 10.19 -5.16 17.39
N GLU A 353 10.38 -6.29 16.71
CA GLU A 353 11.60 -7.09 16.79
C GLU A 353 12.75 -6.47 15.97
N LYS A 354 14.01 -6.79 16.33
CA LYS A 354 15.19 -6.39 15.55
C LYS A 354 15.06 -6.95 14.12
N GLY A 355 15.30 -6.10 13.12
CA GLY A 355 15.22 -6.45 11.70
C GLY A 355 13.83 -6.29 11.08
N GLN A 356 12.77 -6.19 11.89
CA GLN A 356 11.41 -6.07 11.41
C GLN A 356 11.17 -4.71 10.74
N MET A 357 10.46 -4.72 9.61
CA MET A 357 10.02 -3.51 8.93
C MET A 357 8.89 -2.81 9.71
N ILE A 358 9.03 -1.49 9.85
CA ILE A 358 8.10 -0.64 10.59
C ILE A 358 7.11 -0.03 9.59
N PHE A 359 5.83 -0.32 9.80
CA PHE A 359 4.76 0.16 8.94
C PHE A 359 3.94 1.26 9.63
N ASP A 360 3.53 2.26 8.85
CA ASP A 360 2.46 3.19 9.20
C ASP A 360 1.19 2.83 8.42
N SER A 361 0.07 3.51 8.68
CA SER A 361 -1.10 3.44 7.81
C SER A 361 -1.39 4.79 7.18
N TYR A 362 -1.32 4.82 5.86
CA TYR A 362 -1.86 5.90 5.04
C TYR A 362 -3.39 6.02 5.11
N GLY A 363 -4.08 5.30 6.01
CA GLY A 363 -5.53 5.30 6.20
C GLY A 363 -6.27 4.21 5.42
N SER A 364 -7.58 4.12 5.64
CA SER A 364 -8.46 3.20 4.90
C SER A 364 -8.90 3.87 3.59
N LYS A 365 -8.46 3.33 2.45
CA LYS A 365 -8.75 3.83 1.10
C LYS A 365 -9.00 2.66 0.16
N CYS A 366 -9.83 2.87 -0.86
CA CYS A 366 -9.98 1.94 -1.98
C CYS A 366 -8.70 1.83 -2.82
N ASN A 367 -8.55 0.73 -3.55
CA ASN A 367 -7.40 0.50 -4.42
C ASN A 367 -7.30 1.52 -5.56
N SER A 368 -8.40 2.05 -6.07
CA SER A 368 -8.35 3.16 -7.04
C SER A 368 -7.64 4.38 -6.47
N ARG A 369 -7.91 4.74 -5.20
CA ARG A 369 -7.23 5.85 -4.52
C ARG A 369 -5.78 5.54 -4.17
N PHE A 370 -5.47 4.32 -3.73
CA PHE A 370 -4.08 3.92 -3.49
C PHE A 370 -3.26 3.96 -4.77
N LEU A 371 -3.76 3.37 -5.85
CA LEU A 371 -3.03 3.30 -7.10
C LEU A 371 -2.84 4.69 -7.71
N LEU A 372 -3.89 5.51 -7.75
CA LEU A 372 -3.84 6.84 -8.37
C LEU A 372 -2.93 7.83 -7.63
N ASN A 373 -2.77 7.70 -6.31
CA ASN A 373 -2.08 8.71 -5.49
C ASN A 373 -0.82 8.20 -4.77
N TYR A 374 -0.59 6.89 -4.76
CA TYR A 374 0.55 6.26 -4.10
C TYR A 374 1.24 5.19 -4.95
N GLY A 375 0.68 4.79 -6.10
CA GLY A 375 1.32 3.86 -7.04
C GLY A 375 1.33 2.39 -6.60
N PHE A 376 0.44 1.99 -5.68
CA PHE A 376 0.30 0.60 -5.26
C PHE A 376 -1.16 0.23 -5.01
N VAL A 377 -1.45 -1.06 -4.88
CA VAL A 377 -2.74 -1.59 -4.42
C VAL A 377 -2.54 -2.46 -3.19
N VAL A 378 -3.59 -2.61 -2.39
CA VAL A 378 -3.61 -3.54 -1.26
C VAL A 378 -4.38 -4.79 -1.67
N ASP A 379 -3.79 -5.94 -1.38
CA ASP A 379 -4.43 -7.25 -1.63
C ASP A 379 -5.64 -7.41 -0.70
N ASP A 380 -6.72 -8.00 -1.22
CA ASP A 380 -8.00 -8.21 -0.51
C ASP A 380 -8.49 -6.98 0.29
N ASN A 381 -8.31 -5.79 -0.31
CA ASN A 381 -8.70 -4.54 0.31
C ASN A 381 -10.22 -4.41 0.46
N ASN A 382 -10.67 -4.45 1.71
CA ASN A 382 -12.07 -4.33 2.10
C ASN A 382 -12.66 -2.91 1.96
N ALA A 383 -11.85 -1.92 1.59
CA ALA A 383 -12.29 -0.56 1.33
C ALA A 383 -12.49 -0.28 -0.17
N ASN A 384 -12.43 -1.31 -1.04
CA ASN A 384 -12.62 -1.14 -2.48
C ASN A 384 -14.00 -0.60 -2.84
N GLU A 385 -14.03 0.21 -3.90
CA GLU A 385 -15.23 0.81 -4.46
C GLU A 385 -15.18 0.74 -6.00
N VAL A 386 -16.34 0.75 -6.64
CA VAL A 386 -16.48 0.86 -8.11
C VAL A 386 -17.49 1.96 -8.45
N ASN A 387 -17.15 2.78 -9.45
CA ASN A 387 -18.07 3.77 -9.99
C ASN A 387 -19.04 3.11 -10.97
N VAL A 388 -20.34 3.35 -10.78
CA VAL A 388 -21.39 3.01 -11.74
C VAL A 388 -22.12 4.26 -12.17
N ASN A 389 -22.58 4.30 -13.42
CA ASN A 389 -23.32 5.42 -13.97
C ASN A 389 -24.78 5.03 -14.14
N VAL A 390 -25.67 5.91 -13.70
CA VAL A 390 -27.11 5.84 -13.99
C VAL A 390 -27.36 6.75 -15.20
N GLU A 391 -27.88 6.14 -16.26
CA GLU A 391 -28.28 6.82 -17.48
C GLU A 391 -29.56 6.13 -18.02
N PRO A 392 -30.67 6.87 -18.18
CA PRO A 392 -31.90 6.28 -18.70
C PRO A 392 -31.74 5.80 -20.15
N ASP A 393 -32.23 4.60 -20.46
CA ASP A 393 -32.25 4.05 -21.83
C ASP A 393 -33.32 4.72 -22.75
N GLY A 394 -33.93 5.81 -22.30
CA GLY A 394 -35.02 6.50 -23.00
C GLY A 394 -35.58 7.68 -22.20
N PRO A 395 -36.70 8.28 -22.66
CA PRO A 395 -37.32 9.41 -21.99
C PRO A 395 -37.70 9.09 -20.55
N ILE A 396 -37.33 9.96 -19.62
CA ILE A 396 -37.70 9.82 -18.21
C ILE A 396 -39.22 10.04 -18.09
N PRO A 397 -39.97 9.09 -17.50
CA PRO A 397 -41.40 9.29 -17.28
C PRO A 397 -41.65 10.51 -16.39
N LEU A 398 -42.72 11.27 -16.66
CA LEU A 398 -43.08 12.48 -15.93
C LEU A 398 -41.97 13.55 -15.88
N ILE A 399 -41.09 13.61 -16.89
CA ILE A 399 -39.94 14.51 -16.89
C ILE A 399 -40.31 15.98 -16.63
N GLN A 400 -41.42 16.46 -17.21
CA GLN A 400 -41.90 17.84 -17.01
C GLN A 400 -42.22 18.15 -15.54
N LEU A 401 -42.78 17.18 -14.80
CA LEU A 401 -43.06 17.31 -13.37
C LEU A 401 -41.78 17.18 -12.52
N LYS A 402 -40.81 16.40 -13.00
CA LYS A 402 -39.54 16.17 -12.30
C LYS A 402 -38.56 17.35 -12.48
N GLU A 403 -38.42 17.89 -13.68
CA GLU A 403 -37.50 18.99 -14.00
C GLU A 403 -37.78 20.25 -13.18
N GLY A 404 -39.06 20.65 -13.06
CA GLY A 404 -39.46 21.88 -12.35
C GLY A 404 -39.23 21.86 -10.84
N LEU A 405 -39.00 20.69 -10.24
CA LEU A 405 -38.84 20.52 -8.78
C LEU A 405 -37.40 20.19 -8.38
N ILE A 406 -36.50 20.15 -9.36
CA ILE A 406 -35.12 19.73 -9.20
C ILE A 406 -34.19 20.93 -9.43
N ARG A 407 -33.64 21.47 -8.34
CA ARG A 407 -32.59 22.50 -8.34
C ARG A 407 -31.24 21.92 -8.79
N ASP A 408 -31.10 21.43 -10.03
CA ASP A 408 -29.82 20.98 -10.65
C ASP A 408 -29.41 19.48 -10.52
N THR A 409 -30.33 18.56 -10.20
CA THR A 409 -29.97 17.13 -9.96
C THR A 409 -30.19 16.13 -11.10
N LEU A 410 -30.86 16.51 -12.19
CA LEU A 410 -31.03 15.70 -13.42
C LEU A 410 -29.90 15.99 -14.42
N GLN A 411 -28.67 15.74 -14.01
CA GLN A 411 -27.52 15.70 -14.92
C GLN A 411 -27.13 14.24 -15.12
N PHE A 412 -27.06 13.82 -16.38
CA PHE A 412 -26.69 12.46 -16.78
C PHE A 412 -25.39 12.49 -17.60
N PRO A 413 -24.57 11.42 -17.52
CA PRO A 413 -24.72 10.28 -16.63
C PRO A 413 -24.48 10.68 -15.16
N LYS A 414 -25.26 10.10 -14.24
CA LYS A 414 -25.08 10.34 -12.80
C LYS A 414 -24.27 9.22 -12.17
N SER A 415 -23.10 9.54 -11.63
CA SER A 415 -22.19 8.55 -11.05
C SER A 415 -22.49 8.25 -9.58
N PHE A 416 -22.46 6.97 -9.22
CA PHE A 416 -22.57 6.46 -7.86
C PHE A 416 -21.41 5.53 -7.53
N ARG A 417 -21.02 5.49 -6.27
CA ARG A 417 -19.94 4.62 -5.76
C ARG A 417 -20.53 3.44 -5.02
N LEU A 418 -20.28 2.25 -5.56
CA LEU A 418 -20.68 0.98 -4.96
C LEU A 418 -19.51 0.35 -4.21
N VAL A 419 -19.82 -0.32 -3.11
CA VAL A 419 -18.88 -0.87 -2.12
C VAL A 419 -19.46 -2.17 -1.57
N ILE A 420 -18.61 -3.12 -1.14
CA ILE A 420 -19.08 -4.31 -0.41
C ILE A 420 -18.48 -4.28 1.00
N ASP A 421 -19.27 -4.70 1.98
CA ASP A 421 -18.76 -5.00 3.32
C ASP A 421 -18.03 -6.36 3.33
N PRO A 422 -16.79 -6.46 3.85
CA PRO A 422 -16.02 -7.71 3.90
C PRO A 422 -16.77 -8.92 4.49
N ASP A 423 -17.73 -8.73 5.39
CA ASP A 423 -18.51 -9.84 5.95
C ASP A 423 -19.67 -10.31 5.05
N GLY A 424 -19.87 -9.67 3.89
CA GLY A 424 -21.02 -9.92 2.98
C GLY A 424 -22.38 -9.56 3.59
N ILE A 425 -22.37 -9.15 4.86
CA ILE A 425 -23.42 -8.49 5.59
C ILE A 425 -22.96 -7.03 5.58
N LEU A 426 -23.70 -6.15 4.93
CA LEU A 426 -23.58 -4.70 5.11
C LEU A 426 -23.81 -4.39 6.60
N GLN A 427 -22.77 -4.54 7.42
CA GLN A 427 -22.75 -4.32 8.86
C GLN A 427 -22.45 -2.86 9.10
N PHE A 428 -23.46 -2.15 9.59
CA PHE A 428 -23.39 -0.97 10.47
C PHE A 428 -22.45 0.19 10.11
N ASN A 429 -21.82 0.21 8.95
CA ASN A 429 -21.05 1.36 8.52
C ASN A 429 -22.00 2.32 7.83
N ILE A 430 -22.50 3.29 8.61
CA ILE A 430 -23.52 4.29 8.24
C ILE A 430 -23.20 4.95 6.88
N ILE A 431 -21.92 5.12 6.54
CA ILE A 431 -21.47 5.71 5.27
C ILE A 431 -21.73 4.78 4.07
N LEU A 432 -21.53 3.47 4.22
CA LEU A 432 -21.78 2.48 3.15
C LEU A 432 -23.28 2.38 2.84
N ASP A 433 -24.12 2.44 3.88
CA ASP A 433 -25.59 2.44 3.77
C ASP A 433 -26.10 3.67 3.00
N VAL A 434 -25.53 4.86 3.27
CA VAL A 434 -25.97 6.11 2.62
C VAL A 434 -25.72 6.10 1.11
N ASN A 435 -24.55 5.67 0.63
CA ASN A 435 -24.24 5.73 -0.81
C ASN A 435 -25.14 4.81 -1.63
N PHE A 436 -25.34 3.57 -1.17
CA PHE A 436 -26.19 2.61 -1.87
C PHE A 436 -27.68 2.97 -1.74
N SER A 437 -28.11 3.49 -0.58
CA SER A 437 -29.47 4.00 -0.39
C SER A 437 -29.79 5.18 -1.32
N ASP A 438 -28.84 6.11 -1.49
CA ASP A 438 -28.96 7.24 -2.41
C ASP A 438 -29.03 6.76 -3.87
N PHE A 439 -28.24 5.73 -4.23
CA PHE A 439 -28.28 5.10 -5.56
C PHE A 439 -29.63 4.45 -5.87
N MET A 440 -30.15 3.60 -4.98
CA MET A 440 -31.48 2.99 -5.15
C MET A 440 -32.57 4.04 -5.21
N SER A 441 -32.54 5.02 -4.30
CA SER A 441 -33.52 6.11 -4.24
C SER A 441 -33.57 6.90 -5.55
N PHE A 442 -32.41 7.19 -6.13
CA PHE A 442 -32.34 7.90 -7.39
C PHE A 442 -32.91 7.07 -8.55
N ILE A 443 -32.69 5.76 -8.56
CA ILE A 443 -33.28 4.88 -9.58
C ILE A 443 -34.81 4.81 -9.41
N ARG A 444 -35.33 4.68 -8.18
CA ARG A 444 -36.78 4.75 -7.92
C ARG A 444 -37.37 6.03 -8.49
N PHE A 445 -36.71 7.16 -8.23
CA PHE A 445 -37.12 8.48 -8.67
C PHE A 445 -37.29 8.57 -10.20
N ILE A 446 -36.27 8.15 -10.95
CA ILE A 446 -36.33 8.23 -12.42
C ILE A 446 -37.38 7.27 -12.98
N LEU A 447 -37.66 6.15 -12.30
CA LEU A 447 -38.63 5.13 -12.71
C LEU A 447 -40.09 5.40 -12.28
N ILE A 448 -40.40 6.50 -11.58
CA ILE A 448 -41.80 6.85 -11.21
C ILE A 448 -42.59 7.14 -12.48
N GLN A 449 -43.67 6.39 -12.71
CA GLN A 449 -44.55 6.49 -13.88
C GLN A 449 -45.92 7.10 -13.56
N ASP A 450 -46.45 6.88 -12.34
CA ASP A 450 -47.78 7.34 -11.94
C ASP A 450 -47.70 8.73 -11.30
N GLU A 451 -48.50 9.66 -11.82
CA GLU A 451 -48.56 11.04 -11.35
C GLU A 451 -49.10 11.14 -9.92
N ASN A 452 -50.01 10.25 -9.50
CA ASN A 452 -50.51 10.19 -8.14
C ASN A 452 -49.44 9.69 -7.17
N GLU A 453 -48.66 8.66 -7.56
CA GLU A 453 -47.51 8.21 -6.76
C GLU A 453 -46.50 9.35 -6.58
N PHE A 454 -46.21 10.10 -7.65
CA PHE A 454 -45.34 11.25 -7.61
C PHE A 454 -45.86 12.38 -6.71
N THR A 455 -47.14 12.73 -6.85
CA THR A 455 -47.80 13.79 -6.07
C THR A 455 -47.90 13.43 -4.59
N ASN A 456 -48.17 12.15 -4.27
CA ASN A 456 -48.20 11.66 -2.89
C ASN A 456 -46.82 11.75 -2.23
N LEU A 457 -45.74 11.50 -2.97
CA LEU A 457 -44.37 11.68 -2.48
C LEU A 457 -44.00 13.14 -2.22
N GLN A 458 -44.58 14.07 -2.99
CA GLN A 458 -44.41 15.51 -2.77
C GLN A 458 -45.07 15.95 -1.45
N GLY A 459 -46.25 15.39 -1.15
CA GLY A 459 -47.03 15.78 0.03
C GLY A 459 -47.34 17.29 0.03
N LYS A 460 -47.24 17.95 1.20
CA LYS A 460 -47.41 19.41 1.32
C LYS A 460 -46.16 20.23 0.96
N ASN A 461 -45.00 19.58 0.77
CA ASN A 461 -43.74 20.26 0.49
C ASN A 461 -43.48 20.29 -1.01
N SER A 462 -43.17 21.44 -1.58
CA SER A 462 -42.90 21.54 -3.02
C SER A 462 -41.57 20.91 -3.46
N TYR A 463 -40.72 20.42 -2.55
CA TYR A 463 -39.39 19.90 -2.87
C TYR A 463 -39.24 18.41 -2.56
N ILE A 464 -38.81 17.64 -3.55
CA ILE A 464 -38.45 16.22 -3.44
C ILE A 464 -36.94 16.08 -3.59
N LYS A 465 -36.30 15.31 -2.70
CA LYS A 465 -34.87 14.96 -2.82
C LYS A 465 -34.74 13.62 -3.54
N PRO A 466 -34.22 13.55 -4.79
CA PRO A 466 -34.14 12.29 -5.55
C PRO A 466 -33.31 11.18 -4.89
N THR A 467 -32.42 11.52 -3.97
CA THR A 467 -31.62 10.52 -3.23
C THR A 467 -32.27 10.04 -1.94
N LYS A 468 -33.52 10.43 -1.66
CA LYS A 468 -34.27 10.05 -0.45
C LYS A 468 -35.70 9.61 -0.78
N ILE A 469 -35.86 8.88 -1.87
CA ILE A 469 -37.15 8.32 -2.29
C ILE A 469 -37.44 7.02 -1.53
N PRO A 470 -38.55 6.95 -0.78
CA PRO A 470 -38.97 5.74 -0.08
C PRO A 470 -39.49 4.68 -1.08
N PHE A 471 -40.01 3.58 -0.55
CA PHE A 471 -40.64 2.52 -1.32
C PHE A 471 -41.96 3.08 -1.82
N ILE A 472 -42.18 2.89 -3.11
CA ILE A 472 -43.36 3.39 -3.79
C ILE A 472 -44.37 2.24 -3.91
N GLY A 473 -43.89 1.10 -4.42
CA GLY A 473 -44.67 -0.10 -4.63
C GLY A 473 -43.82 -1.21 -5.23
N ILE A 474 -44.37 -2.43 -5.24
CA ILE A 474 -43.68 -3.64 -5.74
C ILE A 474 -43.23 -3.45 -7.20
N LYS A 475 -44.09 -2.86 -8.04
CA LYS A 475 -43.78 -2.63 -9.45
C LYS A 475 -42.53 -1.74 -9.62
N ASN A 476 -42.45 -0.64 -8.88
CA ASN A 476 -41.29 0.26 -8.91
C ASN A 476 -40.03 -0.40 -8.32
N GLU A 477 -40.15 -1.15 -7.22
CA GLU A 477 -39.03 -1.91 -6.66
C GLU A 477 -38.47 -2.95 -7.63
N LEU A 478 -39.32 -3.78 -8.23
CA LEU A 478 -38.89 -4.78 -9.20
C LEU A 478 -38.20 -4.11 -10.41
N ALA A 479 -38.73 -2.98 -10.88
CA ALA A 479 -38.09 -2.20 -11.95
C ALA A 479 -36.73 -1.65 -11.52
N MET A 480 -36.60 -1.14 -10.29
CA MET A 480 -35.35 -0.63 -9.73
C MET A 480 -34.29 -1.74 -9.61
N TRP A 481 -34.65 -2.92 -9.08
CA TRP A 481 -33.72 -4.05 -8.98
C TRP A 481 -33.29 -4.60 -10.35
N ASN A 482 -34.21 -4.68 -11.31
CA ASN A 482 -33.85 -5.02 -12.70
C ASN A 482 -32.87 -3.99 -13.28
N TYR A 483 -33.08 -2.71 -13.01
CA TYR A 483 -32.22 -1.63 -13.49
C TYR A 483 -30.80 -1.71 -12.88
N ILE A 484 -30.67 -1.96 -11.56
CA ILE A 484 -29.38 -2.16 -10.90
C ILE A 484 -28.64 -3.37 -11.48
N GLU A 485 -29.33 -4.49 -11.66
CA GLU A 485 -28.75 -5.70 -12.25
C GLU A 485 -28.22 -5.43 -13.66
N ASN A 486 -29.02 -4.75 -14.51
CA ASN A 486 -28.63 -4.40 -15.87
C ASN A 486 -27.40 -3.49 -15.91
N ILE A 487 -27.31 -2.49 -15.02
CA ILE A 487 -26.11 -1.66 -14.87
C ILE A 487 -24.89 -2.52 -14.54
N CYS A 488 -25.03 -3.46 -13.58
CA CYS A 488 -23.93 -4.32 -13.17
C CYS A 488 -23.49 -5.25 -14.31
N ILE A 489 -24.45 -5.85 -15.04
CA ILE A 489 -24.17 -6.69 -16.20
C ILE A 489 -23.49 -5.89 -17.31
N HIS A 490 -24.00 -4.71 -17.64
CA HIS A 490 -23.41 -3.84 -18.65
C HIS A 490 -21.97 -3.46 -18.29
N ALA A 491 -21.72 -3.08 -17.04
CA ALA A 491 -20.38 -2.75 -16.55
C ALA A 491 -19.43 -3.97 -16.60
N LEU A 492 -19.88 -5.15 -16.17
CA LEU A 492 -19.11 -6.39 -16.25
C LEU A 492 -18.73 -6.75 -17.70
N ASN A 493 -19.64 -6.52 -18.65
CA ASN A 493 -19.42 -6.79 -20.07
C ASN A 493 -18.43 -5.82 -20.74
N GLN A 494 -18.04 -4.72 -20.07
CA GLN A 494 -17.00 -3.83 -20.60
C GLN A 494 -15.58 -4.40 -20.43
N TYR A 495 -15.38 -5.32 -19.48
CA TYR A 495 -14.08 -5.93 -19.23
C TYR A 495 -13.79 -7.03 -20.26
N PRO A 496 -12.53 -7.17 -20.73
CA PRO A 496 -12.15 -8.21 -21.67
C PRO A 496 -12.18 -9.62 -21.07
N THR A 497 -12.13 -9.73 -19.74
CA THR A 497 -12.09 -10.99 -18.98
C THR A 497 -13.12 -10.97 -17.86
N ASN A 498 -13.62 -12.15 -17.49
CA ASN A 498 -14.48 -12.33 -16.32
C ASN A 498 -13.65 -12.43 -15.02
N LEU A 499 -14.32 -12.57 -13.87
CA LEU A 499 -13.65 -12.61 -12.56
C LEU A 499 -12.76 -13.85 -12.39
N ASP A 500 -13.23 -15.03 -12.78
CA ASP A 500 -12.49 -16.29 -12.61
C ASP A 500 -11.23 -16.32 -13.48
N GLN A 501 -11.33 -15.84 -14.72
CA GLN A 501 -10.19 -15.68 -15.62
C GLN A 501 -9.11 -14.78 -15.01
N ASP A 502 -9.49 -13.67 -14.38
CA ASP A 502 -8.52 -12.77 -13.75
C ASP A 502 -7.87 -13.36 -12.51
N LEU A 503 -8.64 -14.10 -11.70
CA LEU A 503 -8.09 -14.80 -10.54
C LEU A 503 -7.10 -15.88 -10.98
N GLU A 504 -7.33 -16.54 -12.11
CA GLU A 504 -6.38 -17.48 -12.69
C GLU A 504 -5.13 -16.76 -13.24
N ILE A 505 -5.29 -15.68 -14.01
CA ILE A 505 -4.16 -14.86 -14.50
C ILE A 505 -3.27 -14.43 -13.34
N LEU A 506 -3.85 -13.95 -12.24
CA LEU A 506 -3.10 -13.48 -11.06
C LEU A 506 -2.25 -14.59 -10.41
N LYS A 507 -2.66 -15.87 -10.53
CA LYS A 507 -1.94 -17.00 -9.96
C LYS A 507 -0.83 -17.52 -10.87
N ILE A 508 -1.05 -17.54 -12.18
CA ILE A 508 -0.23 -18.33 -13.12
C ILE A 508 0.67 -17.49 -14.03
N CYS A 509 0.36 -16.21 -14.24
CA CYS A 509 1.10 -15.36 -15.14
C CYS A 509 2.20 -14.59 -14.40
N GLU A 510 3.36 -14.45 -15.05
CA GLU A 510 4.39 -13.49 -14.64
C GLU A 510 3.95 -12.10 -15.10
N LEU A 511 3.79 -11.16 -14.16
CA LEU A 511 3.26 -9.82 -14.40
C LEU A 511 4.26 -8.78 -13.95
N THR A 512 4.34 -7.66 -14.68
CA THR A 512 5.01 -6.47 -14.13
C THR A 512 4.22 -5.93 -12.93
N ILE A 513 4.84 -5.10 -12.10
CA ILE A 513 4.18 -4.50 -10.94
C ILE A 513 2.93 -3.69 -11.35
N ASN A 514 2.99 -2.96 -12.47
CA ASN A 514 1.89 -2.17 -12.99
C ASN A 514 0.74 -3.07 -13.45
N GLN A 515 1.03 -4.12 -14.21
CA GLN A 515 0.05 -5.09 -14.69
C GLN A 515 -0.64 -5.79 -13.52
N ARG A 516 0.13 -6.23 -12.51
CA ARG A 516 -0.40 -6.80 -11.27
C ARG A 516 -1.33 -5.83 -10.56
N ASN A 517 -0.93 -4.57 -10.42
CA ASN A 517 -1.75 -3.55 -9.76
C ASN A 517 -3.06 -3.29 -10.52
N CYS A 518 -3.02 -3.21 -11.85
CA CYS A 518 -4.19 -3.09 -12.70
C CYS A 518 -5.14 -4.29 -12.56
N LEU A 519 -4.58 -5.51 -12.57
CA LEU A 519 -5.32 -6.75 -12.46
C LEU A 519 -6.06 -6.85 -11.11
N ILE A 520 -5.39 -6.53 -10.00
CA ILE A 520 -6.00 -6.57 -8.67
C ILE A 520 -7.07 -5.50 -8.51
N LEU A 521 -6.88 -4.31 -9.07
CA LEU A 521 -7.90 -3.27 -9.08
C LEU A 521 -9.16 -3.75 -9.79
N ARG A 522 -9.06 -4.25 -11.04
CA ARG A 522 -10.23 -4.70 -11.81
C ARG A 522 -10.88 -5.95 -11.21
N ILE A 523 -10.12 -6.83 -10.56
CA ILE A 523 -10.68 -7.93 -9.75
C ILE A 523 -11.57 -7.37 -8.64
N GLY A 524 -11.09 -6.36 -7.91
CA GLY A 524 -11.86 -5.69 -6.86
C GLY A 524 -13.17 -5.10 -7.40
N GLU A 525 -13.12 -4.39 -8.52
CA GLU A 525 -14.30 -3.84 -9.18
C GLU A 525 -15.30 -4.93 -9.59
N LYS A 526 -14.82 -6.01 -10.21
CA LYS A 526 -15.66 -7.15 -10.63
C LYS A 526 -16.28 -7.91 -9.46
N LYS A 527 -15.58 -8.02 -8.32
CA LYS A 527 -16.17 -8.60 -7.09
C LYS A 527 -17.39 -7.78 -6.65
N ILE A 528 -17.28 -6.44 -6.64
CA ILE A 528 -18.39 -5.52 -6.29
C ILE A 528 -19.56 -5.64 -7.25
N LEU A 529 -19.30 -5.59 -8.56
CA LEU A 529 -20.35 -5.69 -9.57
C LEU A 529 -21.08 -7.04 -9.53
N ASN A 530 -20.35 -8.16 -9.37
CA ASN A 530 -20.97 -9.48 -9.24
C ASN A 530 -21.82 -9.61 -7.98
N PHE A 531 -21.38 -9.03 -6.86
CA PHE A 531 -22.20 -9.01 -5.63
C PHE A 531 -23.54 -8.31 -5.87
N TYR A 532 -23.53 -7.10 -6.41
CA TYR A 532 -24.78 -6.35 -6.62
C TYR A 532 -25.67 -6.96 -7.70
N LYS A 533 -25.11 -7.62 -8.72
CA LYS A 533 -25.86 -8.44 -9.67
C LYS A 533 -26.61 -9.57 -8.94
N GLN A 534 -25.90 -10.42 -8.20
CA GLN A 534 -26.50 -11.55 -7.47
C GLN A 534 -27.46 -11.08 -6.37
N PHE A 535 -27.16 -9.96 -5.72
CA PHE A 535 -28.03 -9.37 -4.72
C PHE A 535 -29.35 -8.92 -5.35
N SER A 536 -29.31 -8.26 -6.51
CA SER A 536 -30.49 -7.85 -7.26
C SER A 536 -31.36 -9.05 -7.67
N GLU A 537 -30.76 -10.14 -8.15
CA GLU A 537 -31.49 -11.39 -8.46
C GLU A 537 -32.25 -11.94 -7.23
N LYS A 538 -31.61 -11.96 -6.06
CA LYS A 538 -32.24 -12.39 -4.79
C LYS A 538 -33.37 -11.46 -4.39
N MET A 539 -33.14 -10.14 -4.49
CA MET A 539 -34.13 -9.13 -4.14
C MET A 539 -35.38 -9.21 -5.01
N LYS A 540 -35.24 -9.44 -6.32
CA LYS A 540 -36.39 -9.64 -7.21
C LYS A 540 -37.22 -10.86 -6.83
N LYS A 541 -36.57 -12.00 -6.55
CA LYS A 541 -37.26 -13.22 -6.09
C LYS A 541 -38.01 -12.98 -4.79
N LEU A 542 -37.39 -12.21 -3.87
CA LEU A 542 -37.98 -11.84 -2.61
C LEU A 542 -39.28 -11.03 -2.80
N PHE A 543 -39.21 -9.91 -3.54
CA PHE A 543 -40.37 -9.03 -3.75
C PHE A 543 -41.49 -9.69 -4.57
N SER A 544 -41.16 -10.62 -5.47
CA SER A 544 -42.18 -11.38 -6.22
C SER A 544 -42.98 -12.34 -5.33
N ASN A 545 -42.44 -12.73 -4.18
CA ASN A 545 -43.07 -13.67 -3.24
C ASN A 545 -43.70 -12.98 -2.02
N PHE A 546 -43.65 -11.65 -1.94
CA PHE A 546 -44.24 -10.90 -0.83
C PHE A 546 -45.76 -11.02 -0.82
N ASP A 547 -46.30 -11.48 0.31
CA ASP A 547 -47.73 -11.41 0.58
C ASP A 547 -48.13 -10.03 1.16
N PHE A 548 -49.44 -9.84 1.35
CA PHE A 548 -49.99 -8.59 1.88
C PHE A 548 -49.43 -8.20 3.26
N PHE A 549 -49.15 -9.17 4.13
CA PHE A 549 -48.67 -8.92 5.49
C PHE A 549 -47.19 -8.55 5.50
N GLU A 550 -46.37 -9.22 4.69
CA GLU A 550 -44.97 -8.89 4.45
C GLU A 550 -44.82 -7.48 3.88
N LEU A 551 -45.68 -7.09 2.93
CA LEU A 551 -45.73 -5.73 2.37
C LEU A 551 -46.06 -4.67 3.41
N LYS A 552 -47.06 -4.93 4.27
CA LYS A 552 -47.46 -3.99 5.31
C LYS A 552 -46.37 -3.79 6.36
N LYS A 553 -45.69 -4.88 6.74
CA LYS A 553 -44.54 -4.86 7.65
C LYS A 553 -43.35 -4.13 7.03
N PHE A 554 -43.13 -4.31 5.72
CA PHE A 554 -42.11 -3.59 4.96
C PHE A 554 -42.32 -2.08 4.98
N GLN A 555 -43.53 -1.63 4.69
CA GLN A 555 -43.88 -0.21 4.69
C GLN A 555 -43.64 0.43 6.08
N GLN A 556 -44.04 -0.23 7.16
CA GLN A 556 -43.85 0.27 8.53
C GLN A 556 -42.38 0.41 8.95
N ILE A 557 -41.49 -0.47 8.48
CA ILE A 557 -40.08 -0.45 8.88
C ILE A 557 -39.28 0.59 8.09
N GLN A 558 -39.73 0.92 6.88
CA GLN A 558 -39.12 1.97 6.09
C GLN A 558 -39.34 3.38 6.68
N GLU A 559 -40.48 3.65 7.31
CA GLU A 559 -40.75 4.93 7.97
C GLU A 559 -39.69 5.29 9.03
N ASN A 560 -38.95 4.30 9.52
CA ASN A 560 -37.87 4.45 10.49
C ASN A 560 -36.45 4.48 9.87
N TYR A 561 -36.32 4.66 8.56
CA TYR A 561 -35.03 4.73 7.84
C TYR A 561 -34.10 3.51 8.01
N HIS A 562 -34.67 2.34 8.34
CA HIS A 562 -33.94 1.08 8.51
C HIS A 562 -34.16 0.10 7.34
N TYR A 563 -34.29 0.64 6.12
CA TYR A 563 -34.57 -0.11 4.88
C TYR A 563 -33.62 -1.31 4.72
N PHE A 564 -32.33 -1.09 4.94
CA PHE A 564 -31.32 -2.11 4.77
C PHE A 564 -31.31 -3.15 5.91
N ASN A 565 -31.43 -2.70 7.16
CA ASN A 565 -31.58 -3.59 8.32
C ASN A 565 -32.80 -4.51 8.18
N TYR A 566 -33.86 -4.03 7.55
CA TYR A 566 -35.05 -4.84 7.28
C TYR A 566 -34.81 -5.90 6.20
N LEU A 567 -34.23 -5.50 5.06
CA LEU A 567 -33.91 -6.43 3.98
C LEU A 567 -32.94 -7.53 4.42
N ASN A 568 -31.92 -7.18 5.22
CA ASN A 568 -31.01 -8.16 5.80
C ASN A 568 -31.71 -9.08 6.81
N ARG A 569 -32.59 -8.55 7.66
CA ARG A 569 -33.39 -9.37 8.58
C ARG A 569 -34.31 -10.33 7.83
N ILE A 570 -34.97 -9.89 6.75
CA ILE A 570 -35.82 -10.76 5.92
C ILE A 570 -34.99 -11.80 5.18
N ASN A 571 -33.88 -11.40 4.55
CA ASN A 571 -33.02 -12.33 3.82
C ASN A 571 -32.42 -13.40 4.76
N ASN A 572 -32.03 -13.02 5.98
CA ASN A 572 -31.59 -13.97 7.01
C ASN A 572 -32.75 -14.82 7.54
N TYR A 573 -33.96 -14.26 7.68
CA TYR A 573 -35.16 -14.99 8.06
C TYR A 573 -35.54 -16.05 7.00
N LEU A 574 -35.41 -15.74 5.72
CA LEU A 574 -35.70 -16.67 4.62
C LEU A 574 -34.60 -17.71 4.39
N LYS A 575 -33.35 -17.40 4.75
CA LYS A 575 -32.27 -18.40 4.87
C LYS A 575 -32.50 -19.41 6.00
N ILE A 576 -33.36 -19.11 6.97
CA ILE A 576 -33.75 -20.06 8.03
C ILE A 576 -34.92 -20.95 7.57
N GLN A 577 -35.62 -20.58 6.49
CA GLN A 577 -36.77 -21.31 5.95
C GLN A 577 -36.47 -22.23 4.76
N ASN A 578 -35.27 -22.16 4.18
CA ASN A 578 -34.73 -23.12 3.19
C ASN A 578 -33.48 -23.78 3.76
#